data_AF-A0A4S2N4L2-F1
#
_entry.id   AF-A0A4S2N4L2-F1
#
_cell.length_a   1.000
_cell.length_b   1.000
_cell.length_c   1.000
_cell.angle_alpha   90.00
_cell.angle_beta   90.00
_cell.angle_gamma   90.00
#
_symmetry.space_group_name_H-M   'P 1'
#
loop_
_entity.id
_entity.type
_entity.pdbx_description
1 polymer ?
#
loop_
_entity_poly.entity_id
_entity_poly.type
_entity_poly.pdbx_seq_one_letter_code
_entity_poly.pdbx_strand_id
1 'polypeptide(L)'
;MAGCEEEDSKQSYDILCQRRVEIHLHWVPSHQDIIGNEVADKAAKEASTRKQSVTWKPSLAHIKRKINEARHQEEKQWFREKCQKYYPQRYKLRKSTRADPTAAKARKKIALQYYRFAADRAVTATYLKSIGKRESDECWWCDGPRQTREHLFKECRKWRREQEGLWSALRKDGFTRLHASSTIFTEPRATSAILTFIEETLVGRPKTEEEDRARDEREHEEWGWEEEEAESG
;
A
#
# COMPACT_ATOMS: atom_id res chain seq x y z
N MET A 1 20.55 -28.67 -6.47
CA MET A 1 20.43 -29.98 -7.13
C MET A 1 21.60 -30.89 -6.76
N ALA A 2 22.84 -30.40 -6.65
CA ALA A 2 23.99 -31.21 -6.21
C ALA A 2 23.85 -31.88 -4.81
N GLY A 3 23.14 -31.27 -3.85
CA GLY A 3 22.99 -31.85 -2.51
C GLY A 3 22.03 -33.04 -2.40
N CYS A 4 21.16 -33.27 -3.39
CA CYS A 4 20.18 -34.37 -3.34
C CYS A 4 20.81 -35.71 -3.81
N GLU A 5 21.74 -35.64 -4.78
CA GLU A 5 22.40 -36.82 -5.37
C GLU A 5 23.43 -37.46 -4.41
N GLU A 6 24.01 -36.66 -3.52
CA GLU A 6 25.01 -37.09 -2.53
C GLU A 6 24.39 -37.85 -1.34
N GLU A 7 23.14 -37.54 -0.98
CA GLU A 7 22.38 -38.23 0.08
C GLU A 7 21.85 -39.59 -0.41
N ASP A 8 21.35 -39.67 -1.64
CA ASP A 8 20.84 -40.92 -2.24
C ASP A 8 21.95 -41.97 -2.43
N SER A 9 23.17 -41.52 -2.75
CA SER A 9 24.34 -42.39 -2.93
C SER A 9 24.80 -43.00 -1.59
N LYS A 10 24.77 -42.21 -0.50
CA LYS A 10 25.10 -42.69 0.85
C LYS A 10 24.05 -43.67 1.37
N GLN A 11 22.77 -43.38 1.13
CA GLN A 11 21.68 -44.26 1.54
C GLN A 11 21.72 -45.62 0.83
N SER A 12 22.11 -45.64 -0.46
CA SER A 12 22.28 -46.88 -1.23
C SER A 12 23.43 -47.75 -0.69
N TYR A 13 24.55 -47.12 -0.32
CA TYR A 13 25.71 -47.80 0.28
C TYR A 13 25.37 -48.45 1.64
N ASP A 14 24.67 -47.72 2.51
CA ASP A 14 24.29 -48.21 3.84
C ASP A 14 23.36 -49.43 3.78
N ILE A 15 22.42 -49.45 2.83
CA ILE A 15 21.52 -50.60 2.58
C ILE A 15 22.31 -51.85 2.18
N LEU A 16 23.37 -51.67 1.38
CA LEU A 16 24.20 -52.76 0.89
C LEU A 16 25.13 -53.31 2.00
N CYS A 17 25.67 -52.44 2.85
CA CYS A 17 26.44 -52.82 4.04
C CYS A 17 25.59 -53.62 5.04
N GLN A 18 24.33 -53.23 5.28
CA GLN A 18 23.42 -53.97 6.17
C GLN A 18 23.13 -55.40 5.68
N ARG A 19 23.16 -55.63 4.36
CA ARG A 19 22.89 -56.92 3.74
C ARG A 19 24.11 -57.84 3.62
N ARG A 20 25.29 -57.39 4.09
CA ARG A 20 26.58 -58.12 4.00
C ARG A 20 26.88 -58.61 2.58
N VAL A 21 26.53 -57.83 1.57
CA VAL A 21 26.84 -58.13 0.17
C VAL A 21 28.25 -57.62 -0.13
N GLU A 22 29.12 -58.49 -0.61
CA GLU A 22 30.42 -58.09 -1.13
C GLU A 22 30.26 -57.50 -2.53
N ILE A 23 30.79 -56.29 -2.74
CA ILE A 23 30.61 -55.52 -3.97
C ILE A 23 31.97 -55.30 -4.62
N HIS A 24 32.09 -55.73 -5.87
CA HIS A 24 33.24 -55.42 -6.71
C HIS A 24 32.80 -54.46 -7.82
N LEU A 25 33.46 -53.30 -7.89
CA LEU A 25 33.23 -52.31 -8.93
C LEU A 25 34.35 -52.40 -9.97
N HIS A 26 33.97 -52.69 -11.21
CA HIS A 26 34.90 -52.75 -12.32
C HIS A 26 34.52 -51.68 -13.35
N TRP A 27 35.49 -50.88 -13.76
CA TRP A 27 35.32 -49.98 -14.88
C TRP A 27 35.50 -50.74 -16.19
N VAL A 28 34.67 -50.41 -17.18
CA VAL A 28 34.67 -51.04 -18.50
C VAL A 28 34.64 -49.95 -19.57
N PRO A 29 35.48 -50.03 -20.63
CA PRO A 29 35.50 -49.05 -21.70
C PRO A 29 34.21 -49.06 -22.53
N SER A 30 33.82 -47.88 -23.02
CA SER A 30 32.67 -47.71 -23.92
C SER A 30 33.02 -48.10 -25.36
N HIS A 31 32.03 -48.57 -26.13
CA HIS A 31 32.14 -48.90 -27.56
C HIS A 31 33.20 -49.95 -27.90
N GLN A 32 33.23 -51.04 -27.13
CA GLN A 32 34.12 -52.19 -27.34
C GLN A 32 33.35 -53.52 -27.48
N ASP A 33 32.09 -53.47 -27.92
CA ASP A 33 31.21 -54.63 -28.14
C ASP A 33 31.01 -55.52 -26.90
N ILE A 34 31.13 -54.93 -25.69
CA ILE A 34 30.89 -55.63 -24.44
C ILE A 34 29.39 -55.68 -24.19
N ILE A 35 28.77 -56.81 -24.53
CA ILE A 35 27.32 -57.05 -24.56
C ILE A 35 26.60 -56.44 -23.34
N GLY A 36 27.09 -56.69 -22.12
CA GLY A 36 26.46 -56.18 -20.90
C GLY A 36 26.49 -54.65 -20.78
N ASN A 37 27.60 -54.02 -21.18
CA ASN A 37 27.74 -52.56 -21.19
C ASN A 37 26.87 -51.93 -22.29
N GLU A 38 26.78 -52.56 -23.46
CA GLU A 38 25.97 -52.07 -24.57
C GLU A 38 24.48 -52.15 -24.29
N VAL A 39 24.02 -53.22 -23.64
CA VAL A 39 22.62 -53.36 -23.21
C VAL A 39 22.29 -52.28 -22.17
N ALA A 40 23.18 -52.02 -21.22
CA ALA A 40 23.00 -50.96 -20.23
C ALA A 40 22.96 -49.56 -20.86
N ASP A 41 23.89 -49.27 -21.78
CA ASP A 41 23.96 -47.98 -22.50
C ASP A 41 22.73 -47.78 -23.41
N LYS A 42 22.28 -48.84 -24.10
CA LYS A 42 21.05 -48.82 -24.88
C LYS A 42 19.83 -48.54 -24.01
N ALA A 43 19.69 -49.21 -22.87
CA ALA A 43 18.60 -48.98 -21.93
C ALA A 43 18.62 -47.54 -21.37
N ALA A 44 19.80 -47.00 -21.06
CA ALA A 44 19.96 -45.61 -20.63
C ALA A 44 19.56 -44.61 -21.73
N LYS A 45 19.94 -44.87 -22.99
CA LYS A 45 19.54 -44.06 -24.17
C LYS A 45 18.03 -44.11 -24.43
N GLU A 46 17.42 -45.28 -24.29
CA GLU A 46 15.96 -45.44 -24.41
C GLU A 46 15.22 -44.71 -23.28
N ALA A 47 15.75 -44.76 -22.06
CA ALA A 47 15.20 -44.05 -20.91
C ALA A 47 15.32 -42.52 -21.07
N SER A 48 16.42 -42.02 -21.64
CA SER A 48 16.63 -40.58 -21.85
C SER A 48 15.77 -40.00 -22.97
N THR A 49 15.40 -40.82 -23.97
CA THR A 49 14.47 -40.43 -25.05
C THR A 49 13.00 -40.52 -24.63
N ARG A 50 12.71 -41.22 -23.52
CA ARG A 50 11.36 -41.30 -22.95
C ARG A 50 10.99 -39.95 -22.33
N LYS A 51 10.17 -39.18 -23.05
CA LYS A 51 9.53 -37.97 -22.49
C LYS A 51 8.67 -38.39 -21.30
N GLN A 52 9.20 -38.28 -20.08
CA GLN A 52 8.36 -38.34 -18.89
C GLN A 52 7.31 -37.24 -19.06
N SER A 53 6.03 -37.61 -19.04
CA SER A 53 4.95 -36.64 -18.90
C SER A 53 4.99 -36.12 -17.47
N VAL A 54 5.99 -35.29 -17.17
CA VAL A 54 6.00 -34.52 -15.94
C VAL A 54 4.80 -33.59 -16.09
N THR A 55 3.67 -33.95 -15.45
CA THR A 55 2.56 -33.04 -15.27
C THR A 55 3.11 -31.85 -14.48
N TRP A 56 3.56 -30.84 -15.20
CA TRP A 56 4.09 -29.62 -14.63
C TRP A 56 2.95 -28.94 -13.90
N LYS A 57 2.90 -29.11 -12.59
CA LYS A 57 1.97 -28.41 -11.72
C LYS A 57 2.71 -27.16 -11.23
N PRO A 58 2.23 -25.94 -11.55
CA PRO A 58 2.85 -24.73 -11.05
C PRO A 58 2.82 -24.74 -9.52
N SER A 59 3.86 -24.22 -8.89
CA SER A 59 3.87 -24.09 -7.43
C SER A 59 2.73 -23.17 -6.97
N LEU A 60 2.24 -23.38 -5.75
CA LEU A 60 1.23 -22.50 -5.15
C LEU A 60 1.69 -21.03 -5.13
N ALA A 61 2.98 -20.79 -4.92
CA ALA A 61 3.58 -19.46 -4.97
C ALA A 61 3.45 -18.83 -6.37
N HIS A 62 3.66 -19.62 -7.43
CA HIS A 62 3.49 -19.16 -8.81
C HIS A 62 2.03 -18.76 -9.08
N ILE A 63 1.08 -19.61 -8.71
CA ILE A 63 -0.36 -19.35 -8.89
C ILE A 63 -0.77 -18.08 -8.12
N LYS A 64 -0.40 -17.98 -6.83
CA LYS A 64 -0.69 -16.80 -6.01
C LYS A 64 -0.10 -15.51 -6.60
N ARG A 65 1.13 -15.58 -7.13
CA ARG A 65 1.75 -14.43 -7.81
C ARG A 65 0.93 -14.01 -9.03
N LYS A 66 0.51 -14.94 -9.87
CA LYS A 66 -0.30 -14.66 -11.07
C LYS A 66 -1.66 -14.05 -10.71
N ILE A 67 -2.34 -14.57 -9.70
CA ILE A 67 -3.60 -13.99 -9.21
C ILE A 67 -3.40 -12.55 -8.72
N ASN A 68 -2.38 -12.31 -7.89
CA ASN A 68 -2.09 -10.96 -7.39
C ASN A 68 -1.71 -9.99 -8.51
N GLU A 69 -0.94 -10.45 -9.51
CA GLU A 69 -0.57 -9.64 -10.67
C GLU A 69 -1.80 -9.24 -11.49
N ALA A 70 -2.70 -10.20 -11.79
CA ALA A 70 -3.94 -9.93 -12.49
C ALA A 70 -4.83 -8.93 -11.73
N ARG A 71 -5.04 -9.15 -10.43
CA ARG A 71 -5.80 -8.23 -9.57
C ARG A 71 -5.21 -6.82 -9.59
N HIS A 72 -3.88 -6.71 -9.46
CA HIS A 72 -3.21 -5.41 -9.49
C HIS A 72 -3.30 -4.70 -10.84
N GLN A 73 -3.35 -5.44 -11.95
CA GLN A 73 -3.56 -4.86 -13.28
C GLN A 73 -4.99 -4.32 -13.41
N GLU A 74 -5.98 -5.10 -12.98
CA GLU A 74 -7.39 -4.69 -12.98
C GLU A 74 -7.63 -3.46 -12.11
N GLU A 75 -7.10 -3.45 -10.88
CA GLU A 75 -7.16 -2.29 -9.96
C GLU A 75 -6.56 -1.04 -10.60
N LYS A 76 -5.40 -1.16 -11.26
CA LYS A 76 -4.73 -0.05 -11.97
C LYS A 76 -5.58 0.45 -13.13
N GLN A 77 -6.18 -0.45 -13.89
CA GLN A 77 -7.01 -0.09 -15.03
C GLN A 77 -8.28 0.64 -14.56
N TRP A 78 -9.00 0.06 -13.59
CA TRP A 78 -10.17 0.69 -12.99
C TRP A 78 -9.83 2.09 -12.42
N PHE A 79 -8.71 2.22 -11.70
CA PHE A 79 -8.27 3.50 -11.16
C PHE A 79 -8.01 4.54 -12.27
N ARG A 80 -7.36 4.14 -13.37
CA ARG A 80 -7.11 5.03 -14.51
C ARG A 80 -8.42 5.51 -15.14
N GLU A 81 -9.35 4.59 -15.38
CA GLU A 81 -10.61 4.85 -16.08
C GLU A 81 -11.61 5.63 -15.24
N LYS A 82 -11.72 5.33 -13.93
CA LYS A 82 -12.75 5.88 -13.04
C LYS A 82 -12.25 6.99 -12.12
N CYS A 83 -11.01 6.93 -11.64
CA CYS A 83 -10.48 7.93 -10.72
C CYS A 83 -9.62 8.97 -11.43
N GLN A 84 -8.60 8.54 -12.16
CA GLN A 84 -7.62 9.45 -12.75
C GLN A 84 -8.22 10.30 -13.88
N LYS A 85 -9.15 9.74 -14.66
CA LYS A 85 -9.87 10.46 -15.73
C LYS A 85 -10.71 11.63 -15.19
N TYR A 86 -11.44 11.42 -14.11
CA TYR A 86 -12.41 12.40 -13.59
C TYR A 86 -11.86 13.29 -12.47
N TYR A 87 -10.88 12.80 -11.72
CA TYR A 87 -10.34 13.49 -10.54
C TYR A 87 -8.80 13.44 -10.47
N PRO A 88 -8.07 13.88 -11.52
CA PRO A 88 -6.63 13.71 -11.65
C PRO A 88 -5.80 14.42 -10.57
N GLN A 89 -6.36 15.47 -9.96
CA GLN A 89 -5.73 16.25 -8.90
C GLN A 89 -6.02 15.72 -7.50
N ARG A 90 -7.13 14.98 -7.35
CA ARG A 90 -7.63 14.51 -6.05
C ARG A 90 -6.99 13.18 -5.67
N TYR A 91 -6.93 12.26 -6.63
CA TYR A 91 -6.41 10.91 -6.45
C TYR A 91 -5.18 10.67 -7.32
N LYS A 92 -4.11 10.17 -6.70
CA LYS A 92 -2.90 9.69 -7.37
C LYS A 92 -2.61 8.29 -6.86
N LEU A 93 -2.33 7.37 -7.79
CA LEU A 93 -1.98 6.01 -7.42
C LEU A 93 -0.56 5.98 -6.85
N ARG A 94 -0.39 5.39 -5.67
CA ARG A 94 0.95 5.13 -5.11
C ARG A 94 1.66 4.10 -5.99
N LYS A 95 2.97 4.30 -6.18
CA LYS A 95 3.83 3.36 -6.92
C LYS A 95 3.86 1.96 -6.28
N SER A 96 3.69 1.90 -4.96
CA SER A 96 3.66 0.67 -4.18
C SER A 96 2.34 0.50 -3.44
N THR A 97 1.84 -0.74 -3.42
CA THR A 97 0.67 -1.16 -2.64
C THR A 97 1.02 -1.42 -1.17
N ARG A 98 2.31 -1.52 -0.83
CA ARG A 98 2.74 -1.69 0.55
C ARG A 98 2.52 -0.42 1.35
N ALA A 99 2.20 -0.58 2.63
CA ALA A 99 2.15 0.54 3.57
C ALA A 99 3.50 1.28 3.57
N ASP A 100 3.45 2.61 3.66
CA ASP A 100 4.65 3.41 3.85
C ASP A 100 5.28 3.08 5.22
N PRO A 101 6.54 2.58 5.27
CA PRO A 101 7.17 2.18 6.53
C PRO A 101 7.31 3.33 7.53
N THR A 102 7.51 4.56 7.06
CA THR A 102 7.67 5.74 7.90
C THR A 102 6.33 6.13 8.52
N ALA A 103 5.25 6.15 7.73
CA ALA A 103 3.91 6.38 8.27
C ALA A 103 3.43 5.24 9.18
N ALA A 104 3.78 3.99 8.88
CA ALA A 104 3.39 2.83 9.69
C ALA A 104 4.06 2.82 11.08
N LYS A 105 5.26 3.41 11.21
CA LYS A 105 5.97 3.56 12.49
C LYS A 105 5.49 4.75 13.33
N ALA A 106 4.78 5.70 12.72
CA ALA A 106 4.29 6.88 13.42
C ALA A 106 3.21 6.51 14.47
N ARG A 107 2.97 7.41 15.43
CA ARG A 107 1.91 7.25 16.43
C ARG A 107 0.58 6.99 15.72
N LYS A 108 -0.18 6.00 16.22
CA LYS A 108 -1.44 5.52 15.58
C LYS A 108 -2.38 6.64 15.13
N LYS A 109 -2.57 7.68 15.97
CA LYS A 109 -3.46 8.82 15.65
C LYS A 109 -2.93 9.65 14.46
N ILE A 110 -1.61 9.85 14.36
CA ILE A 110 -0.96 10.62 13.28
C ILE A 110 -0.96 9.80 12.00
N ALA A 111 -0.60 8.52 12.07
CA ALA A 111 -0.64 7.60 10.93
C ALA A 111 -2.05 7.50 10.32
N LEU A 112 -3.08 7.42 11.18
CA LEU A 112 -4.47 7.42 10.73
C LEU A 112 -4.82 8.69 9.94
N GLN A 113 -4.43 9.86 10.45
CA GLN A 113 -4.71 11.12 9.74
C GLN A 113 -3.92 11.23 8.44
N TYR A 114 -2.66 10.80 8.44
CA TYR A 114 -1.85 10.71 7.23
C TYR A 114 -2.57 9.91 6.13
N TYR A 115 -3.04 8.70 6.43
CA TYR A 115 -3.72 7.87 5.43
C TYR A 115 -5.09 8.43 5.03
N ARG A 116 -5.80 9.09 5.94
CA ARG A 116 -7.05 9.79 5.60
C ARG A 116 -6.80 10.94 4.63
N PHE A 117 -5.78 11.76 4.84
CA PHE A 117 -5.41 12.82 3.88
C PHE A 117 -4.89 12.24 2.57
N ALA A 118 -4.09 11.17 2.60
CA ALA A 118 -3.62 10.50 1.39
C ALA A 118 -4.78 9.98 0.53
N ALA A 119 -5.82 9.46 1.18
CA ALA A 119 -7.04 8.98 0.54
C ALA A 119 -8.07 10.09 0.22
N ASP A 120 -7.78 11.35 0.56
CA ASP A 120 -8.72 12.47 0.47
C ASP A 120 -10.06 12.22 1.21
N ARG A 121 -9.99 11.53 2.35
CA ARG A 121 -11.09 11.25 3.27
C ARG A 121 -10.79 11.71 4.70
N ALA A 122 -9.93 12.72 4.83
CA ALA A 122 -9.69 13.38 6.11
C ALA A 122 -10.93 14.14 6.55
N VAL A 123 -11.04 14.35 7.86
CA VAL A 123 -12.15 15.14 8.41
C VAL A 123 -11.91 16.61 8.08
N THR A 124 -12.35 17.00 6.90
CA THR A 124 -12.36 18.37 6.41
C THR A 124 -13.81 18.81 6.19
N ALA A 125 -14.09 20.11 6.23
CA ALA A 125 -15.42 20.64 5.99
C ALA A 125 -15.99 20.21 4.62
N THR A 126 -15.14 20.21 3.58
CA THR A 126 -15.53 19.73 2.25
C THR A 126 -15.92 18.25 2.25
N TYR A 127 -15.21 17.40 2.99
CA TYR A 127 -15.54 15.98 3.13
C TYR A 127 -16.82 15.79 3.95
N LEU A 128 -16.94 16.45 5.10
CA LEU A 128 -18.13 16.35 5.97
C LEU A 128 -19.41 16.82 5.25
N LYS A 129 -19.33 17.90 4.46
CA LYS A 129 -20.44 18.34 3.61
C LYS A 129 -20.82 17.31 2.56
N SER A 130 -19.84 16.69 1.90
CA SER A 130 -20.11 15.67 0.88
C SER A 130 -20.81 14.42 1.42
N ILE A 131 -20.70 14.15 2.72
CA ILE A 131 -21.36 13.01 3.39
C ILE A 131 -22.59 13.44 4.23
N GLY A 132 -23.05 14.69 4.10
CA GLY A 132 -24.23 15.20 4.81
C GLY A 132 -24.04 15.30 6.33
N LYS A 133 -22.82 15.49 6.81
CA LYS A 133 -22.50 15.69 8.24
C LYS A 133 -22.26 17.15 8.60
N ARG A 134 -22.32 18.06 7.63
CA ARG A 134 -22.14 19.51 7.81
C ARG A 134 -22.73 20.26 6.64
N GLU A 135 -23.29 21.44 6.88
CA GLU A 135 -23.87 22.28 5.81
C GLU A 135 -22.82 23.12 5.07
N SER A 136 -21.82 23.64 5.79
CA SER A 136 -20.76 24.48 5.23
C SER A 136 -19.46 23.72 4.99
N ASP A 137 -18.86 23.95 3.82
CA ASP A 137 -17.51 23.47 3.46
C ASP A 137 -16.40 24.49 3.72
N GLU A 138 -16.71 25.61 4.34
CA GLU A 138 -15.74 26.63 4.75
C GLU A 138 -14.77 26.11 5.80
N CYS A 139 -13.58 26.69 5.82
CA CYS A 139 -12.58 26.35 6.81
C CYS A 139 -13.00 26.83 8.20
N TRP A 140 -13.05 25.91 9.16
CA TRP A 140 -13.34 26.26 10.55
C TRP A 140 -12.11 26.72 11.35
N TRP A 141 -10.91 26.70 10.73
CA TRP A 141 -9.66 27.16 11.36
C TRP A 141 -9.29 28.60 10.97
N CYS A 142 -9.81 29.10 9.86
CA CYS A 142 -9.61 30.44 9.35
C CYS A 142 -10.74 30.79 8.38
N ASP A 143 -10.91 32.06 8.04
CA ASP A 143 -11.93 32.52 7.07
C ASP A 143 -11.51 32.19 5.62
N GLY A 144 -11.30 30.91 5.33
CA GLY A 144 -11.00 30.38 4.00
C GLY A 144 -12.26 29.75 3.41
N PRO A 145 -12.54 29.96 2.11
CA PRO A 145 -13.83 29.62 1.51
C PRO A 145 -14.10 28.12 1.47
N ARG A 146 -13.05 27.28 1.38
CA ARG A 146 -13.19 25.83 1.36
C ARG A 146 -12.08 25.15 2.14
N GLN A 147 -12.44 24.26 3.06
CA GLN A 147 -11.48 23.43 3.77
C GLN A 147 -11.13 22.19 2.94
N THR A 148 -10.19 22.33 2.00
CA THR A 148 -9.61 21.20 1.26
C THR A 148 -8.28 20.77 1.88
N ARG A 149 -7.79 19.59 1.50
CA ARG A 149 -6.41 19.17 1.80
C ARG A 149 -5.41 20.20 1.27
N GLU A 150 -5.61 20.71 0.06
CA GLU A 150 -4.78 21.74 -0.55
C GLU A 150 -4.77 23.01 0.30
N HIS A 151 -5.94 23.50 0.73
CA HIS A 151 -6.04 24.66 1.60
C HIS A 151 -5.26 24.47 2.90
N LEU A 152 -5.51 23.36 3.61
CA LEU A 152 -4.88 23.08 4.91
C LEU A 152 -3.36 23.00 4.83
N PHE A 153 -2.83 22.41 3.75
CA PHE A 153 -1.38 22.18 3.58
C PHE A 153 -0.65 23.34 2.89
N LYS A 154 -1.34 24.36 2.34
CA LYS A 154 -0.69 25.41 1.54
C LYS A 154 -1.15 26.84 1.83
N GLU A 155 -2.39 27.04 2.26
CA GLU A 155 -3.05 28.35 2.22
C GLU A 155 -3.66 28.76 3.56
N CYS A 156 -3.97 27.78 4.43
CA CYS A 156 -4.66 28.02 5.68
C CYS A 156 -3.87 29.00 6.57
N ARG A 157 -4.49 30.15 6.86
CA ARG A 157 -3.84 31.24 7.60
C ARG A 157 -3.46 30.86 9.03
N LYS A 158 -4.17 29.89 9.62
CA LYS A 158 -3.89 29.34 10.95
C LYS A 158 -2.53 28.65 11.05
N TRP A 159 -2.08 28.01 9.95
CA TRP A 159 -0.94 27.09 9.95
C TRP A 159 0.23 27.59 9.08
N ARG A 160 0.38 28.91 8.89
CA ARG A 160 1.40 29.45 7.98
C ARG A 160 2.81 29.01 8.34
N ARG A 161 3.16 29.02 9.62
CA ARG A 161 4.50 28.68 10.12
C ARG A 161 4.81 27.21 9.86
N GLU A 162 3.87 26.33 10.15
CA GLU A 162 3.97 24.88 9.97
C GLU A 162 3.98 24.53 8.48
N GLN A 163 3.20 25.23 7.65
CA GLN A 163 3.26 25.10 6.20
C GLN A 163 4.61 25.54 5.64
N GLU A 164 5.19 26.64 6.14
CA GLU A 164 6.54 27.07 5.75
C GLU A 164 7.59 26.02 6.13
N GLY A 165 7.52 25.47 7.34
CA GLY A 165 8.36 24.36 7.78
C GLY A 165 8.24 23.12 6.89
N LEU A 166 7.00 22.68 6.64
CA LEU A 166 6.68 21.57 5.74
C LEU A 166 7.28 21.78 4.35
N TRP A 167 7.00 22.91 3.72
CA TRP A 167 7.42 23.16 2.34
C TRP A 167 8.92 23.47 2.23
N SER A 168 9.56 23.95 3.30
CA SER A 168 11.02 24.08 3.39
C SER A 168 11.69 22.70 3.44
N ALA A 169 11.15 21.78 4.25
CA ALA A 169 11.64 20.40 4.31
C ALA A 169 11.46 19.68 2.96
N LEU A 170 10.25 19.76 2.38
CA LEU A 170 9.93 19.13 1.09
C LEU A 170 10.73 19.70 -0.09
N ARG A 171 11.20 20.95 -0.01
CA ARG A 171 12.05 21.56 -1.04
C ARG A 171 13.39 20.82 -1.18
N LYS A 172 13.92 20.28 -0.09
CA LYS A 172 15.16 19.48 -0.09
C LYS A 172 15.00 18.20 -0.92
N ASP A 173 13.78 17.68 -0.99
CA ASP A 173 13.40 16.50 -1.78
C ASP A 173 12.91 16.83 -3.20
N GLY A 174 13.00 18.11 -3.61
CA GLY A 174 12.63 18.57 -4.94
C GLY A 174 11.14 18.88 -5.13
N PHE A 175 10.35 18.98 -4.06
CA PHE A 175 8.95 19.38 -4.16
C PHE A 175 8.77 20.88 -3.92
N THR A 176 7.77 21.45 -4.58
CA THR A 176 7.41 22.87 -4.50
C THR A 176 5.91 23.00 -4.27
N ARG A 177 5.46 24.17 -3.80
CA ARG A 177 4.02 24.46 -3.58
C ARG A 177 3.16 24.31 -4.85
N LEU A 178 3.78 24.31 -6.03
CA LEU A 178 3.11 24.03 -7.31
C LEU A 178 2.64 22.58 -7.43
N HIS A 179 3.30 21.64 -6.77
CA HIS A 179 2.89 20.23 -6.77
C HIS A 179 1.58 20.07 -6.01
N ALA A 180 0.60 19.37 -6.58
CA ALA A 180 -0.64 19.02 -5.88
C ALA A 180 -0.35 18.27 -4.56
N SER A 181 -1.17 18.48 -3.53
CA SER A 181 -0.96 17.77 -2.26
C SER A 181 -1.09 16.25 -2.47
N SER A 182 -2.01 15.79 -3.33
CA SER A 182 -2.09 14.39 -3.74
C SER A 182 -0.75 13.79 -4.21
N THR A 183 0.08 14.56 -4.92
CA THR A 183 1.38 14.10 -5.40
C THR A 183 2.35 13.84 -4.25
N ILE A 184 2.47 14.75 -3.29
CA ILE A 184 3.40 14.56 -2.16
C ILE A 184 2.98 13.37 -1.27
N PHE A 185 1.68 13.10 -1.12
CA PHE A 185 1.18 11.92 -0.39
C PHE A 185 1.46 10.58 -1.10
N THR A 186 1.86 10.59 -2.36
CA THR A 186 2.24 9.36 -3.08
C THR A 186 3.73 9.00 -2.97
N GLU A 187 4.55 9.95 -2.54
CA GLU A 187 6.00 9.84 -2.58
C GLU A 187 6.57 9.58 -1.16
N PRO A 188 7.17 8.41 -0.89
CA PRO A 188 7.61 8.04 0.46
C PRO A 188 8.61 9.01 1.10
N ARG A 189 9.43 9.68 0.28
CA ARG A 189 10.37 10.71 0.73
C ARG A 189 9.68 11.93 1.38
N ALA A 190 8.45 12.25 0.98
CA ALA A 190 7.68 13.35 1.57
C ALA A 190 7.02 12.97 2.90
N THR A 191 6.88 11.67 3.20
CA THR A 191 6.10 11.15 4.33
C THR A 191 6.55 11.73 5.67
N SER A 192 7.87 11.80 5.91
CA SER A 192 8.40 12.32 7.18
C SER A 192 7.94 13.76 7.46
N ALA A 193 8.10 14.66 6.47
CA ALA A 193 7.72 16.06 6.60
C ALA A 193 6.20 16.23 6.78
N ILE A 194 5.40 15.43 6.07
CA ILE A 194 3.93 15.43 6.21
C ILE A 194 3.52 14.99 7.62
N LEU A 195 4.14 13.95 8.17
CA LEU A 195 3.82 13.46 9.52
C LEU A 195 4.16 14.52 10.58
N THR A 196 5.30 15.19 10.47
CA THR A 196 5.68 16.30 11.35
C THR A 196 4.61 17.40 11.32
N PHE A 197 4.20 17.83 10.12
CA PHE A 197 3.14 18.83 9.97
C PHE A 197 1.82 18.39 10.62
N ILE A 198 1.39 17.14 10.41
CA ILE A 198 0.16 16.62 11.02
C ILE A 198 0.28 16.53 12.54
N GLU A 199 1.45 16.19 13.08
CA GLU A 199 1.70 16.11 14.51
C GLU A 199 1.68 17.49 15.18
N GLU A 200 2.30 18.49 14.56
CA GLU A 200 2.34 19.88 15.06
C GLU A 200 0.97 20.58 15.00
N THR A 201 0.20 20.33 13.93
CA THR A 201 -1.07 21.05 13.70
C THR A 201 -2.30 20.30 14.21
N LEU A 202 -2.20 18.97 14.38
CA LEU A 202 -3.33 18.07 14.63
C LEU A 202 -4.50 18.24 13.64
N VAL A 203 -4.18 18.72 12.43
CA VAL A 203 -5.13 19.01 11.37
C VAL A 203 -5.92 17.77 10.95
N GLY A 204 -7.15 17.96 10.46
CA GLY A 204 -8.05 16.87 10.09
C GLY A 204 -8.80 16.27 11.27
N ARG A 205 -8.89 17.00 12.38
CA ARG A 205 -9.87 16.79 13.44
C ARG A 205 -10.95 17.86 13.31
N PRO A 206 -12.23 17.52 13.56
CA PRO A 206 -13.24 18.55 13.74
C PRO A 206 -12.82 19.41 14.93
N LYS A 207 -13.10 20.72 14.86
CA LYS A 207 -13.19 21.56 16.06
C LYS A 207 -14.15 20.83 16.99
N THR A 208 -13.84 20.70 18.29
CA THR A 208 -14.52 19.69 19.13
C THR A 208 -16.03 19.80 18.94
N GLU A 209 -16.75 18.67 18.82
CA GLU A 209 -18.20 18.69 18.65
C GLU A 209 -18.92 19.45 19.77
N GLU A 210 -18.25 19.61 20.91
CA GLU A 210 -18.64 20.47 22.05
C GLU A 210 -18.46 21.97 21.75
N GLU A 211 -17.36 22.40 21.11
CA GLU A 211 -17.16 23.79 20.71
C GLU A 211 -18.08 24.23 19.57
N ASP A 212 -18.39 23.33 18.64
CA ASP A 212 -19.35 23.59 17.55
C ASP A 212 -20.79 23.59 18.11
N ARG A 213 -21.19 22.63 18.96
CA ARG A 213 -22.49 22.67 19.67
C ARG A 213 -22.64 23.91 20.56
N ALA A 214 -21.63 24.24 21.35
CA ALA A 214 -21.66 25.43 22.20
C ALA A 214 -21.59 26.74 21.41
N ARG A 215 -21.11 26.73 20.16
CA ARG A 215 -21.16 27.90 19.27
C ARG A 215 -22.54 28.02 18.64
N ASP A 216 -23.09 26.92 18.14
CA ASP A 216 -24.43 26.89 17.53
C ASP A 216 -25.51 27.22 18.57
N GLU A 217 -25.37 26.77 19.83
CA GLU A 217 -26.21 27.16 20.97
C GLU A 217 -26.08 28.66 21.30
N ARG A 218 -24.86 29.21 21.31
CA ARG A 218 -24.64 30.65 21.52
C ARG A 218 -25.19 31.50 20.38
N GLU A 219 -25.04 31.06 19.14
CA GLU A 219 -25.61 31.74 17.97
C GLU A 219 -27.15 31.66 17.99
N HIS A 220 -27.73 30.56 18.47
CA HIS A 220 -29.18 30.43 18.66
C HIS A 220 -29.72 31.29 19.83
N GLU A 221 -28.95 31.47 20.91
CA GLU A 221 -29.25 32.39 22.01
C GLU A 221 -29.05 33.87 21.62
N GLU A 222 -28.06 34.17 20.76
CA GLU A 222 -27.75 35.52 20.28
C GLU A 222 -28.77 36.01 19.24
N TRP A 223 -29.30 35.11 18.40
CA TRP A 223 -30.40 35.39 17.47
C TRP A 223 -31.77 35.09 18.09
N GLY A 224 -31.96 35.54 19.34
CA GLY A 224 -33.16 35.36 20.13
C GLY A 224 -34.43 35.41 19.30
N TRP A 225 -35.03 34.23 19.09
CA TRP A 225 -36.46 34.15 18.87
C TRP A 225 -37.10 34.55 20.18
N GLU A 226 -37.21 35.86 20.41
CA GLU A 226 -38.13 36.39 21.41
C GLU A 226 -39.48 35.76 21.10
N GLU A 227 -40.07 35.12 22.11
CA GLU A 227 -41.49 34.82 22.14
C GLU A 227 -42.23 36.13 21.88
N GLU A 228 -42.61 36.40 20.63
CA GLU A 228 -43.63 37.41 20.36
C GLU A 228 -44.96 36.82 20.83
N GLU A 229 -45.34 37.31 22.00
CA GLU A 229 -46.56 37.02 22.73
C GLU A 229 -47.84 37.32 21.93
N ALA A 230 -48.91 36.68 22.42
CA ALA A 230 -50.24 37.25 22.60
C ALA A 230 -51.18 37.44 21.39
N GLU A 231 -52.39 36.91 21.63
CA GLU A 231 -53.69 37.43 21.21
C GLU A 231 -54.01 37.53 19.71
N SER A 232 -54.87 36.62 19.24
CA SER A 232 -56.15 36.98 18.60
C SER A 232 -56.93 35.73 18.22
N GLY A 233 -58.11 35.52 18.84
CA GLY A 233 -59.14 34.60 18.36
C GLY A 233 -59.88 33.85 19.45
#